data_AF-I3YCW7-F1
#
_entry.id   AF-I3YCW7-F1
#
_cell.length_a   1.000
_cell.length_b   1.000
_cell.length_c   1.000
_cell.angle_alpha   90.00
_cell.angle_beta   90.00
_cell.angle_gamma   90.00
#
_symmetry.space_group_name_H-M   'P 1'
#
loop_
_entity.id
_entity.type
_entity.pdbx_description
1 polymer ?
#
loop_
_entity_poly.entity_id
_entity_poly.type
_entity_poly.pdbx_seq_one_letter_code
_entity_poly.pdbx_strand_id
1 'polypeptide(L)'
;MPSESLQTQDRWGWWCGIDLGDARCDRRAVQLVERLAERPMASLPGACHGWAETQAAYRFLAQDAFDWMDILEPHRQCTRERMATQPVVLCVQDTTALNFNGRAIEGLGPLSFAAPRGMYLHPTDAIISAREPLGVLDAWMWAQAPKDPDGIRPGIKESVRWGEGYARVADLAAELPQARLVYLADREGDLLDLMRGARDLGNPADWLLRAKHNRALPEGADQACGHHPGGGGRAD
;
A
#
# COMPACT_ATOMS: atom_id res chain seq x y z
N MET A 1 7.37 -23.65 -27.77
CA MET A 1 6.71 -24.56 -26.81
C MET A 1 7.67 -25.71 -26.56
N PRO A 2 8.13 -25.86 -25.31
CA PRO A 2 7.43 -26.78 -24.42
C PRO A 2 6.75 -26.02 -23.28
N SER A 3 5.51 -26.42 -23.04
CA SER A 3 4.77 -26.16 -21.82
C SER A 3 5.39 -27.00 -20.71
N GLU A 4 6.18 -26.38 -19.85
CA GLU A 4 6.52 -26.99 -18.57
C GLU A 4 5.43 -26.65 -17.56
N SER A 5 4.81 -27.72 -17.09
CA SER A 5 3.80 -27.76 -16.06
C SER A 5 4.27 -27.04 -14.80
N LEU A 6 3.59 -25.95 -14.46
CA LEU A 6 3.53 -25.40 -13.10
C LEU A 6 2.86 -26.44 -12.18
N GLN A 7 3.63 -27.42 -11.75
CA GLN A 7 3.22 -28.42 -10.78
C GLN A 7 3.16 -27.76 -9.40
N THR A 8 1.94 -27.40 -9.03
CA THR A 8 1.27 -27.26 -7.71
C THR A 8 2.03 -27.23 -6.35
N GLN A 9 3.33 -27.47 -6.24
CA GLN A 9 4.12 -27.23 -5.02
C GLN A 9 4.84 -25.87 -5.01
N ASP A 10 5.04 -25.24 -6.18
CA ASP A 10 5.68 -23.92 -6.32
C ASP A 10 4.69 -22.76 -6.55
N ARG A 11 3.37 -23.04 -6.56
CA ARG A 11 2.36 -22.06 -7.04
C ARG A 11 2.28 -20.79 -6.20
N TRP A 12 2.66 -20.83 -4.92
CA TRP A 12 2.48 -19.71 -3.98
C TRP A 12 3.63 -19.60 -2.96
N GLY A 13 4.89 -19.64 -3.42
CA GLY A 13 6.09 -19.38 -2.58
C GLY A 13 6.14 -18.00 -1.90
N TRP A 14 5.04 -17.24 -1.92
CA TRP A 14 4.84 -15.93 -1.30
C TRP A 14 4.39 -16.04 0.16
N TRP A 15 4.01 -17.24 0.61
CA TRP A 15 3.50 -17.52 1.96
C TRP A 15 4.36 -18.52 2.74
N CYS A 16 5.53 -18.89 2.20
CA CYS A 16 6.46 -19.76 2.90
C CYS A 16 7.02 -19.03 4.14
N GLY A 17 6.91 -19.64 5.31
CA GLY A 17 7.43 -19.08 6.56
C GLY A 17 6.42 -18.26 7.37
N ILE A 18 5.12 -18.37 7.11
CA ILE A 18 4.11 -17.82 8.03
C ILE A 18 4.26 -18.42 9.43
N ASP A 19 4.27 -17.55 10.44
CA ASP A 19 4.33 -17.89 11.85
C ASP A 19 3.33 -17.02 12.61
N LEU A 20 2.16 -17.60 12.91
CA LEU A 20 1.11 -16.99 13.73
C LEU A 20 1.16 -17.52 15.17
N GLY A 21 2.26 -18.15 15.59
CA GLY A 21 2.44 -18.76 16.91
C GLY A 21 1.67 -20.07 17.14
N ASP A 22 0.89 -20.54 16.16
CA ASP A 22 0.21 -21.84 16.19
C ASP A 22 0.23 -22.49 14.80
N ALA A 23 0.91 -23.63 14.69
CA ALA A 23 1.04 -24.39 13.45
C ALA A 23 -0.31 -24.77 12.79
N ARG A 24 -1.41 -24.83 13.55
CA ARG A 24 -2.76 -25.04 13.01
C ARG A 24 -3.29 -23.78 12.33
N CYS A 25 -3.01 -22.60 12.88
CA CYS A 25 -3.33 -21.32 12.28
C CYS A 25 -2.49 -21.09 11.02
N ASP A 26 -1.20 -21.41 11.06
CA ASP A 26 -0.31 -21.32 9.89
C ASP A 26 -0.83 -22.13 8.71
N ARG A 27 -1.11 -23.42 8.94
CA ARG A 27 -1.69 -24.30 7.92
C ARG A 27 -3.04 -23.80 7.41
N ARG A 28 -3.84 -23.19 8.28
CA ARG A 28 -5.16 -22.63 7.92
C ARG A 28 -5.02 -21.40 7.06
N ALA A 29 -4.07 -20.50 7.37
CA ALA A 29 -3.79 -19.30 6.60
C ALA A 29 -3.36 -19.66 5.17
N VAL A 30 -2.39 -20.57 5.03
CA VAL A 30 -1.92 -21.07 3.72
C VAL A 30 -3.08 -21.68 2.93
N GLN A 31 -3.85 -22.59 3.55
CA GLN A 31 -5.01 -23.20 2.89
C GLN A 31 -6.04 -22.15 2.44
N LEU A 32 -6.35 -21.17 3.28
CA LEU A 32 -7.34 -20.15 2.95
C LEU A 32 -6.88 -19.28 1.77
N VAL A 33 -5.62 -18.86 1.77
CA VAL A 33 -5.02 -18.11 0.66
C VAL A 33 -5.08 -18.90 -0.63
N GLU A 34 -4.70 -20.18 -0.62
CA GLU A 34 -4.76 -21.05 -1.80
C GLU A 34 -6.19 -21.14 -2.35
N ARG A 35 -7.19 -21.32 -1.49
CA ARG A 35 -8.61 -21.39 -1.88
C ARG A 35 -9.09 -20.09 -2.51
N LEU A 36 -8.76 -18.97 -1.89
CA LEU A 36 -9.14 -17.65 -2.39
C LEU A 36 -8.42 -17.33 -3.71
N ALA A 37 -7.15 -17.72 -3.86
CA ALA A 37 -6.40 -17.51 -5.08
C ALA A 37 -6.91 -18.38 -6.25
N GLU A 38 -7.43 -19.58 -5.97
CA GLU A 38 -8.08 -20.43 -6.97
C GLU A 38 -9.45 -19.89 -7.41
N ARG A 39 -10.14 -19.15 -6.54
CA ARG A 39 -11.48 -18.61 -6.78
C ARG A 39 -11.61 -17.17 -6.27
N PRO A 40 -10.89 -16.20 -6.86
CA PRO A 40 -10.75 -14.84 -6.31
C PRO A 40 -12.07 -14.07 -6.22
N MET A 41 -13.06 -14.44 -7.03
CA MET A 41 -14.38 -13.79 -7.05
C MET A 41 -15.44 -14.53 -6.22
N ALA A 42 -15.09 -15.68 -5.62
CA ALA A 42 -16.04 -16.45 -4.83
C ALA A 42 -16.20 -15.86 -3.42
N SER A 43 -17.37 -16.06 -2.83
CA SER A 43 -17.54 -15.85 -1.39
C SER A 43 -16.69 -16.85 -0.59
N LEU A 44 -16.42 -16.57 0.69
CA LEU A 44 -15.70 -17.51 1.56
C LEU A 44 -16.29 -18.94 1.53
N PRO A 45 -17.62 -19.16 1.66
CA PRO A 45 -18.21 -20.48 1.49
C PRO A 45 -18.08 -21.07 0.08
N GLY A 46 -18.07 -20.23 -0.96
CA GLY A 46 -17.91 -20.66 -2.35
C GLY A 46 -16.47 -21.04 -2.71
N ALA A 47 -15.49 -20.50 -2.00
CA ALA A 47 -14.08 -20.84 -2.14
C ALA A 47 -13.71 -22.12 -1.37
N CYS A 48 -14.30 -22.33 -0.19
CA CYS A 48 -14.01 -23.48 0.68
C CYS A 48 -14.65 -24.80 0.19
N HIS A 49 -14.08 -25.95 0.57
CA HIS A 49 -14.63 -27.27 0.27
C HIS A 49 -15.51 -27.78 1.42
N GLY A 50 -16.79 -27.39 1.37
CA GLY A 50 -17.81 -27.86 2.30
C GLY A 50 -17.86 -27.09 3.62
N TRP A 51 -18.77 -27.53 4.50
CA TRP A 51 -19.13 -26.77 5.69
C TRP A 51 -18.02 -26.69 6.73
N ALA A 52 -17.28 -27.78 6.94
CA ALA A 52 -16.22 -27.83 7.94
C ALA A 52 -15.08 -26.84 7.63
N GLU A 53 -14.63 -26.77 6.37
CA GLU A 53 -13.59 -25.81 5.94
C GLU A 53 -14.10 -24.37 6.01
N THR A 54 -15.35 -24.14 5.61
CA THR A 54 -16.00 -22.82 5.73
C THR A 54 -16.02 -22.32 7.18
N GLN A 55 -16.45 -23.17 8.12
CA GLN A 55 -16.47 -22.82 9.55
C GLN A 55 -15.07 -22.55 10.09
N ALA A 56 -14.07 -23.31 9.66
CA ALA A 56 -12.70 -23.09 10.08
C ALA A 56 -12.10 -21.79 9.50
N ALA A 57 -12.46 -21.41 8.26
CA ALA A 57 -12.07 -20.13 7.69
C ALA A 57 -12.67 -18.94 8.47
N TYR A 58 -13.96 -19.01 8.82
CA TYR A 58 -14.58 -17.98 9.67
C TYR A 58 -13.95 -17.88 11.05
N ARG A 59 -13.65 -19.02 11.70
CA ARG A 59 -12.97 -19.03 13.01
C ARG A 59 -11.55 -18.48 12.94
N PHE A 60 -10.86 -18.70 11.82
CA PHE A 60 -9.52 -18.15 11.59
C PHE A 60 -9.55 -16.63 11.45
N LEU A 61 -10.47 -16.10 10.63
CA LEU A 61 -10.62 -14.65 10.43
C LEU A 61 -11.17 -13.91 11.66
N ALA A 62 -11.73 -14.63 12.62
CA ALA A 62 -12.24 -14.10 13.89
C ALA A 62 -11.25 -14.31 15.06
N GLN A 63 -10.00 -14.69 14.80
CA GLN A 63 -8.97 -14.76 15.84
C GLN A 63 -8.48 -13.35 16.20
N ASP A 64 -8.34 -13.09 17.50
CA ASP A 64 -7.67 -11.89 18.02
C ASP A 64 -6.21 -12.17 18.42
N ALA A 65 -5.70 -13.37 18.11
CA ALA A 65 -4.37 -13.82 18.51
C ALA A 65 -3.22 -13.25 17.65
N PHE A 66 -3.54 -12.71 16.47
CA PHE A 66 -2.60 -12.15 15.51
C PHE A 66 -3.27 -11.00 14.75
N ASP A 67 -2.48 -10.05 14.26
CA ASP A 67 -2.91 -8.94 13.45
C ASP A 67 -2.90 -9.30 11.94
N TRP A 68 -3.60 -8.50 11.13
CA TRP A 68 -3.58 -8.67 9.67
C TRP A 68 -2.16 -8.50 9.09
N MET A 69 -1.28 -7.73 9.74
CA MET A 69 0.12 -7.61 9.35
C MET A 69 0.90 -8.89 9.56
N ASP A 70 0.62 -9.66 10.61
CA ASP A 70 1.27 -10.96 10.85
C ASP A 70 0.94 -11.94 9.71
N ILE A 71 -0.31 -11.88 9.22
CA ILE A 71 -0.73 -12.63 8.03
C ILE A 71 0.03 -12.15 6.81
N LEU A 72 0.19 -10.83 6.60
CA LEU A 72 0.82 -10.27 5.40
C LEU A 72 2.36 -10.40 5.40
N GLU A 73 3.01 -10.59 6.54
CA GLU A 73 4.46 -10.54 6.68
C GLU A 73 5.24 -11.48 5.73
N PRO A 74 4.84 -12.75 5.51
CA PRO A 74 5.51 -13.63 4.54
C PRO A 74 5.54 -13.03 3.13
N HIS A 75 4.43 -12.41 2.70
CA HIS A 75 4.34 -11.73 1.41
C HIS A 75 5.27 -10.52 1.35
N ARG A 76 5.37 -9.76 2.45
CA ARG A 76 6.29 -8.62 2.56
C ARG A 76 7.73 -9.09 2.47
N GLN A 77 8.10 -10.16 3.17
CA GLN A 77 9.44 -10.73 3.12
C GLN A 77 9.82 -11.16 1.69
N CYS A 78 8.95 -11.91 1.00
CA CYS A 78 9.19 -12.27 -0.39
C CYS A 78 9.24 -11.04 -1.32
N THR A 79 8.49 -9.99 -1.00
CA THR A 79 8.55 -8.71 -1.73
C THR A 79 9.92 -8.05 -1.56
N ARG A 80 10.46 -8.00 -0.33
CA ARG A 80 11.80 -7.46 -0.06
C ARG A 80 12.89 -8.27 -0.77
N GLU A 81 12.77 -9.59 -0.81
CA GLU A 81 13.69 -10.47 -1.54
C GLU A 81 13.67 -10.19 -3.05
N ARG A 82 12.49 -10.01 -3.64
CA ARG A 82 12.40 -9.59 -5.04
C ARG A 82 12.99 -8.20 -5.25
N MET A 83 12.70 -7.24 -4.38
CA MET A 83 13.25 -5.88 -4.44
C MET A 83 14.78 -5.87 -4.40
N ALA A 84 15.39 -6.73 -3.58
CA ALA A 84 16.85 -6.86 -3.48
C ALA A 84 17.55 -7.20 -4.81
N THR A 85 16.82 -7.78 -5.76
CA THR A 85 17.36 -8.13 -7.08
C THR A 85 17.24 -7.01 -8.12
N GLN A 86 16.61 -5.89 -7.76
CA GLN A 86 16.28 -4.80 -8.67
C GLN A 86 17.17 -3.58 -8.41
N PRO A 87 17.69 -2.92 -9.46
CA PRO A 87 18.51 -1.74 -9.29
C PRO A 87 17.70 -0.53 -8.76
N VAL A 88 16.42 -0.44 -9.15
CA VAL A 88 15.50 0.63 -8.75
C VAL A 88 14.13 0.04 -8.49
N VAL A 89 13.51 0.42 -7.37
CA VAL A 89 12.13 0.06 -7.03
C VAL A 89 11.35 1.32 -6.72
N LEU A 90 10.17 1.43 -7.33
CA LEU A 90 9.19 2.49 -7.05
C LEU A 90 8.27 2.00 -5.93
N CYS A 91 8.27 2.70 -4.80
CA CYS A 91 7.38 2.48 -3.68
C CYS A 91 6.19 3.43 -3.82
N VAL A 92 5.14 2.97 -4.50
CA VAL A 92 3.98 3.78 -4.88
C VAL A 92 2.96 3.79 -3.75
N GLN A 93 2.47 4.98 -3.38
CA GLN A 93 1.37 5.14 -2.44
C GLN A 93 0.23 5.93 -3.06
N ASP A 94 -1.00 5.47 -2.81
CA ASP A 94 -2.23 6.17 -3.13
C ASP A 94 -3.33 5.78 -2.13
N THR A 95 -4.42 6.53 -2.02
CA THR A 95 -5.51 6.24 -1.09
C THR A 95 -6.74 5.77 -1.86
N THR A 96 -7.29 4.61 -1.48
CA THR A 96 -8.58 4.12 -1.97
C THR A 96 -9.59 3.94 -0.84
N ALA A 97 -10.88 3.89 -1.18
CA ALA A 97 -11.97 3.67 -0.24
C ALA A 97 -12.58 2.27 -0.43
N LEU A 98 -12.67 1.52 0.66
CA LEU A 98 -13.39 0.26 0.74
C LEU A 98 -14.84 0.55 1.14
N ASN A 99 -15.75 0.46 0.17
CA ASN A 99 -17.16 0.77 0.35
C ASN A 99 -17.96 -0.48 0.76
N PHE A 100 -18.53 -0.44 1.96
CA PHE A 100 -19.33 -1.53 2.53
C PHE A 100 -20.80 -1.11 2.75
N ASN A 101 -21.30 -0.14 1.97
CA ASN A 101 -22.66 0.33 2.09
C ASN A 101 -23.68 -0.82 2.03
N GLY A 102 -24.69 -0.77 2.90
CA GLY A 102 -25.70 -1.83 3.04
C GLY A 102 -25.24 -3.05 3.86
N ARG A 103 -24.02 -3.06 4.40
CA ARG A 103 -23.55 -4.08 5.35
C ARG A 103 -23.58 -3.54 6.79
N ALA A 104 -24.06 -4.37 7.72
CA ALA A 104 -23.96 -4.10 9.14
C ALA A 104 -22.60 -4.58 9.65
N ILE A 105 -21.58 -3.73 9.53
CA ILE A 105 -20.21 -3.98 10.01
C ILE A 105 -19.87 -2.91 11.05
N GLU A 106 -19.41 -3.36 12.21
CA GLU A 106 -18.94 -2.49 13.29
C GLU A 106 -17.61 -1.81 12.91
N GLY A 107 -17.35 -0.62 13.43
CA GLY A 107 -16.10 0.10 13.19
C GLY A 107 -16.03 0.86 11.85
N LEU A 108 -17.02 0.75 10.96
CA LEU A 108 -17.04 1.54 9.72
C LEU A 108 -17.40 3.01 9.93
N GLY A 109 -16.70 3.89 9.20
CA GLY A 109 -16.86 5.34 9.22
C GLY A 109 -17.48 5.90 7.94
N PRO A 110 -17.81 7.21 7.90
CA PRO A 110 -18.22 7.90 6.68
C PRO A 110 -17.11 7.92 5.62
N LEU A 111 -17.50 7.81 4.35
CA LEU A 111 -16.62 8.10 3.21
C LEU A 111 -16.85 9.52 2.67
N SER A 112 -15.96 9.98 1.77
CA SER A 112 -15.93 11.37 1.26
C SER A 112 -17.18 11.78 0.47
N PHE A 113 -17.89 10.83 -0.14
CA PHE A 113 -19.15 11.06 -0.83
C PHE A 113 -20.29 10.63 0.09
N ALA A 114 -21.33 11.47 0.23
CA ALA A 114 -22.38 11.27 1.23
C ALA A 114 -23.21 9.99 0.96
N ALA A 115 -23.50 9.25 2.04
CA ALA A 115 -24.26 7.99 2.19
C ALA A 115 -23.47 6.70 2.49
N PRO A 116 -22.41 6.30 1.76
CA PRO A 116 -21.72 5.04 2.02
C PRO A 116 -20.88 5.04 3.31
N ARG A 117 -20.98 3.94 4.07
CA ARG A 117 -20.09 3.61 5.18
C ARG A 117 -18.97 2.69 4.70
N GLY A 118 -17.76 2.92 5.20
CA GLY A 118 -16.60 2.15 4.79
C GLY A 118 -15.35 2.48 5.60
N MET A 119 -14.21 2.19 4.99
CA MET A 119 -12.88 2.51 5.51
C MET A 119 -11.97 2.89 4.33
N TYR A 120 -10.84 3.51 4.64
CA TYR A 120 -9.81 3.84 3.68
C TYR A 120 -8.65 2.86 3.80
N LEU A 121 -8.01 2.63 2.66
CA LEU A 121 -6.82 1.83 2.50
C LEU A 121 -5.79 2.68 1.78
N HIS A 122 -4.61 2.81 2.38
CA HIS A 122 -3.46 3.50 1.80
C HIS A 122 -2.28 2.53 1.74
N PRO A 123 -2.19 1.71 0.68
CA PRO A 123 -1.14 0.73 0.55
C PRO A 123 0.16 1.35 0.04
N THR A 124 1.26 0.66 0.31
CA THR A 124 2.54 0.88 -0.36
C THR A 124 2.83 -0.30 -1.27
N ASP A 125 2.83 -0.06 -2.58
CA ASP A 125 3.12 -1.09 -3.58
C ASP A 125 4.54 -0.93 -4.11
N ALA A 126 5.30 -2.03 -4.17
CA ALA A 126 6.61 -2.08 -4.80
C ALA A 126 6.46 -2.45 -6.28
N ILE A 127 6.96 -1.61 -7.18
CA ILE A 127 6.86 -1.78 -8.63
C ILE A 127 8.20 -1.42 -9.27
N ILE A 128 8.65 -2.17 -10.28
CA ILE A 128 9.87 -1.81 -11.03
C ILE A 128 9.57 -0.76 -12.12
N SER A 129 10.61 -0.12 -12.65
CA SER A 129 10.48 0.88 -13.73
C SER A 129 9.80 0.33 -15.00
N ALA A 130 9.90 -0.99 -15.25
CA ALA A 130 9.19 -1.69 -16.32
C ALA A 130 7.69 -1.91 -16.05
N ARG A 131 7.16 -1.43 -14.92
CA ARG A 131 5.76 -1.53 -14.48
C ARG A 131 5.30 -2.93 -14.04
N GLU A 132 6.25 -3.79 -13.65
CA GLU A 132 5.94 -5.08 -13.04
C GLU A 132 5.81 -4.94 -11.52
N PRO A 133 4.69 -5.42 -10.92
CA PRO A 133 4.51 -5.38 -9.48
C PRO A 133 5.39 -6.43 -8.79
N LEU A 134 6.12 -6.01 -7.77
CA LEU A 134 6.89 -6.90 -6.90
C LEU A 134 6.08 -7.34 -5.67
N GLY A 135 5.10 -6.55 -5.23
CA GLY A 135 4.24 -6.90 -4.10
C GLY A 135 3.86 -5.71 -3.23
N VAL A 136 3.26 -5.99 -2.07
CA VAL A 136 2.74 -4.98 -1.13
C VAL A 136 3.70 -4.91 0.05
N LEU A 137 4.08 -3.71 0.46
CA LEU A 137 5.05 -3.46 1.52
C LEU A 137 4.42 -3.05 2.84
N ASP A 138 3.29 -2.37 2.80
CA ASP A 138 2.59 -1.87 3.98
C ASP A 138 1.19 -1.41 3.59
N ALA A 139 0.33 -1.20 4.58
CA ALA A 139 -0.91 -0.49 4.38
C ALA A 139 -1.36 0.26 5.63
N TRP A 140 -1.76 1.53 5.46
CA TRP A 140 -2.50 2.25 6.48
C TRP A 140 -4.00 2.06 6.23
N MET A 141 -4.69 1.44 7.18
CA MET A 141 -6.13 1.23 7.16
C MET A 141 -6.82 2.03 8.26
N TRP A 142 -7.89 2.76 7.94
CA TRP A 142 -8.67 3.50 8.94
C TRP A 142 -10.12 3.73 8.53
N ALA A 143 -10.99 3.85 9.52
CA ALA A 143 -12.32 4.41 9.34
C ALA A 143 -12.34 5.87 9.81
N GLN A 144 -12.92 6.77 9.03
CA GLN A 144 -13.04 8.17 9.46
C GLN A 144 -13.97 8.28 10.66
N ALA A 145 -13.64 9.15 11.61
CA ALA A 145 -14.59 9.57 12.64
C ALA A 145 -15.67 10.46 12.02
N PRO A 146 -16.93 10.37 12.47
CA PRO A 146 -17.94 11.39 12.17
C PRO A 146 -17.44 12.78 12.57
N LYS A 147 -17.92 13.80 11.85
CA LYS A 147 -17.69 15.19 12.27
C LYS A 147 -18.51 15.47 13.54
N ASP A 148 -17.92 16.22 14.45
CA ASP A 148 -18.62 16.77 15.62
C ASP A 148 -19.60 17.89 15.20
N PRO A 149 -20.40 18.45 16.14
CA PRO A 149 -21.33 19.54 15.84
C PRO A 149 -20.68 20.80 15.22
N ASP A 150 -19.39 21.02 15.47
CA ASP A 150 -18.62 22.14 14.92
C ASP A 150 -18.03 21.82 13.53
N GLY A 151 -18.28 20.61 13.01
CA GLY A 151 -17.83 20.15 11.70
C GLY A 151 -16.38 19.65 11.69
N ILE A 152 -15.76 19.50 12.85
CA ILE A 152 -14.37 19.07 13.04
C ILE A 152 -14.35 17.54 13.14
N ARG A 153 -13.34 16.91 12.51
CA ARG A 153 -13.08 15.48 12.72
C ARG A 153 -12.08 15.32 13.87
N PRO A 154 -12.43 14.59 14.94
CA PRO A 154 -11.48 14.28 15.99
C PRO A 154 -10.44 13.26 15.49
N GLY A 155 -9.27 13.25 16.14
CA GLY A 155 -8.20 12.28 15.88
C GLY A 155 -7.00 12.85 15.14
N ILE A 156 -6.14 11.96 14.68
CA ILE A 156 -4.91 12.30 13.96
C ILE A 156 -5.27 12.79 12.56
N LYS A 157 -4.56 13.83 12.10
CA LYS A 157 -4.72 14.34 10.74
C LYS A 157 -4.31 13.26 9.74
N GLU A 158 -5.23 12.85 8.88
CA GLU A 158 -5.02 11.76 7.91
C GLU A 158 -3.82 11.99 6.99
N SER A 159 -3.39 13.24 6.76
CA SER A 159 -2.21 13.55 5.95
C SER A 159 -0.89 13.05 6.54
N VAL A 160 -0.85 12.68 7.82
CA VAL A 160 0.35 12.10 8.47
C VAL A 160 0.78 10.79 7.78
N ARG A 161 -0.15 10.09 7.11
CA ARG A 161 0.12 8.85 6.36
C ARG A 161 1.21 8.94 5.32
N TRP A 162 1.32 10.07 4.65
CA TRP A 162 2.37 10.27 3.65
C TRP A 162 3.76 10.40 4.30
N GLY A 163 3.84 11.03 5.48
CA GLY A 163 5.09 11.17 6.23
C GLY A 163 5.55 9.85 6.82
N GLU A 164 4.64 9.11 7.47
CA GLU A 164 4.97 7.77 7.98
C GLU A 164 5.24 6.77 6.86
N GLY A 165 4.51 6.88 5.74
CA GLY A 165 4.74 6.07 4.55
C GLY A 165 6.15 6.25 4.02
N TYR A 166 6.61 7.50 3.88
CA TYR A 166 7.99 7.79 3.53
C TYR A 166 8.98 7.23 4.57
N ALA A 167 8.72 7.42 5.87
CA ALA A 167 9.61 6.94 6.93
C ALA A 167 9.81 5.41 6.88
N ARG A 168 8.75 4.64 6.61
CA ARG A 168 8.85 3.18 6.44
C ARG A 168 9.65 2.78 5.21
N VAL A 169 9.51 3.50 4.10
CA VAL A 169 10.33 3.27 2.89
C VAL A 169 11.79 3.68 3.14
N ALA A 170 12.03 4.72 3.92
CA ALA A 170 13.34 5.15 4.35
C ALA A 170 14.05 4.09 5.21
N ASP A 171 13.35 3.50 6.19
CA ASP A 171 13.86 2.38 6.98
C ASP A 171 14.19 1.18 6.07
N LEU A 172 13.30 0.85 5.14
CA LEU A 172 13.50 -0.24 4.20
C LEU A 172 14.69 -0.02 3.26
N ALA A 173 14.95 1.23 2.86
CA ALA A 173 16.11 1.57 2.03
C ALA A 173 17.44 1.29 2.76
N ALA A 174 17.48 1.44 4.08
CA ALA A 174 18.64 1.07 4.89
C ALA A 174 18.83 -0.46 4.95
N GLU A 175 17.75 -1.25 4.92
CA GLU A 175 17.80 -2.71 4.88
C GLU A 175 18.17 -3.27 3.49
N LEU A 176 17.92 -2.52 2.42
CA LEU A 176 18.13 -2.93 1.03
C LEU A 176 19.13 -2.02 0.28
N PRO A 177 20.39 -1.90 0.73
CA PRO A 177 21.38 -0.98 0.14
C PRO A 177 21.70 -1.24 -1.34
N GLN A 178 21.41 -2.44 -1.84
CA GLN A 178 21.56 -2.85 -3.24
C GLN A 178 20.47 -2.31 -4.17
N ALA A 179 19.32 -1.89 -3.62
CA ALA A 179 18.18 -1.40 -4.38
C ALA A 179 17.94 0.07 -4.08
N ARG A 180 17.93 0.91 -5.12
CA ARG A 180 17.55 2.32 -4.99
C ARG A 180 16.03 2.43 -4.84
N LEU A 181 15.55 2.81 -3.67
CA LEU A 181 14.12 2.99 -3.43
C LEU A 181 13.66 4.42 -3.77
N VAL A 182 12.55 4.53 -4.48
CA VAL A 182 11.92 5.81 -4.84
C VAL A 182 10.50 5.84 -4.32
N TYR A 183 10.24 6.64 -3.30
CA TYR A 183 8.90 6.91 -2.80
C TYR A 183 8.11 7.73 -3.83
N LEU A 184 6.96 7.25 -4.26
CA LEU A 184 6.17 7.87 -5.32
C LEU A 184 4.75 8.16 -4.83
N ALA A 185 4.36 9.43 -4.93
CA ALA A 185 3.02 9.86 -4.55
C ALA A 185 2.47 10.92 -5.51
N ASP A 186 1.14 10.98 -5.57
CA ASP A 186 0.42 11.95 -6.37
C ASP A 186 0.46 13.36 -5.73
N ARG A 187 -0.43 14.25 -6.20
CA ARG A 187 -0.48 15.64 -5.72
C ARG A 187 -0.91 15.79 -4.26
N GLU A 188 -1.53 14.78 -3.68
CA GLU A 188 -1.90 14.81 -2.26
C GLU A 188 -0.68 14.62 -1.36
N GLY A 189 0.33 13.87 -1.84
CA GLY A 189 1.62 13.70 -1.17
C GLY A 189 2.52 14.94 -1.20
N ASP A 190 2.12 16.03 -1.88
CA ASP A 190 2.89 17.27 -2.00
C ASP A 190 2.94 18.07 -0.67
N LEU A 191 3.57 17.50 0.35
CA LEU A 191 3.61 18.01 1.72
C LEU A 191 5.02 18.44 2.10
N LEU A 192 5.14 19.68 2.62
CA LEU A 192 6.42 20.19 3.11
C LEU A 192 6.95 19.35 4.27
N ASP A 193 6.07 18.82 5.11
CA ASP A 193 6.45 17.96 6.25
C ASP A 193 7.09 16.66 5.79
N LEU A 194 6.62 16.06 4.68
CA LEU A 194 7.25 14.90 4.07
C LEU A 194 8.64 15.24 3.55
N MET A 195 8.77 16.33 2.77
CA MET A 195 10.07 16.76 2.22
C MET A 195 11.09 17.08 3.32
N ARG A 196 10.64 17.71 4.42
CA ARG A 196 11.47 17.97 5.60
C ARG A 196 11.86 16.67 6.29
N GLY A 197 10.90 15.78 6.54
CA GLY A 197 11.17 14.46 7.12
C GLY A 197 12.19 13.67 6.29
N ALA A 198 12.07 13.68 4.97
CA ALA A 198 13.03 13.06 4.06
C ALA A 198 14.44 13.61 4.23
N ARG A 199 14.58 14.95 4.23
CA ARG A 199 15.86 15.61 4.43
C ARG A 199 16.44 15.34 5.82
N ASP A 200 15.62 15.41 6.85
CA ASP A 200 16.05 15.27 8.25
C ASP A 200 16.50 13.82 8.54
N LEU A 201 15.97 12.83 7.81
CA LEU A 201 16.46 11.44 7.78
C LEU A 201 17.70 11.23 6.90
N GLY A 202 18.15 12.25 6.16
CA GLY A 202 19.30 12.16 5.26
C GLY A 202 19.00 11.60 3.85
N ASN A 203 17.74 11.58 3.44
CA ASN A 203 17.25 11.03 2.16
C ASN A 203 17.74 9.59 1.87
N PRO A 204 17.47 8.62 2.76
CA PRO A 204 17.84 7.22 2.53
C PRO A 204 17.06 6.61 1.34
N ALA A 205 15.84 7.09 1.08
CA ALA A 205 15.09 6.83 -0.14
C ALA A 205 14.91 8.14 -0.92
N ASP A 206 14.89 8.06 -2.26
CA ASP A 206 14.47 9.19 -3.08
C ASP A 206 12.96 9.38 -3.00
N TRP A 207 12.46 10.54 -3.42
CA TRP A 207 11.03 10.79 -3.54
C TRP A 207 10.68 11.50 -4.85
N LEU A 208 9.56 11.11 -5.44
CA LEU A 208 8.95 11.74 -6.61
C LEU A 208 7.51 12.09 -6.29
N LEU A 209 7.26 13.38 -6.11
CA LEU A 209 5.95 13.91 -5.73
C LEU A 209 5.42 14.80 -6.85
N ARG A 210 4.15 14.61 -7.22
CA ARG A 210 3.52 15.55 -8.15
C ARG A 210 3.24 16.88 -7.44
N ALA A 211 3.77 17.98 -7.93
CA ALA A 211 3.53 19.29 -7.33
C ALA A 211 2.03 19.68 -7.39
N LYS A 212 1.56 20.29 -6.29
CA LYS A 212 0.22 20.85 -6.09
C LYS A 212 0.28 22.31 -5.67
N HIS A 213 1.24 22.65 -4.82
CA HIS A 213 1.40 23.98 -4.24
C HIS A 213 2.50 24.77 -4.94
N ASN A 214 2.24 26.06 -5.21
CA ASN A 214 3.28 26.98 -5.65
C ASN A 214 4.20 27.28 -4.47
N ARG A 215 5.48 26.91 -4.59
CA ARG A 215 6.50 27.17 -3.57
C ARG A 215 7.48 28.22 -4.10
N ALA A 216 7.86 29.16 -3.24
CA ALA A 216 8.91 30.10 -3.56
C ALA A 216 10.23 29.36 -3.70
N LEU A 217 10.98 29.68 -4.75
CA LEU A 217 12.36 29.25 -4.88
C LEU A 217 13.26 30.27 -4.17
N PRO A 218 14.45 29.86 -3.70
CA PRO A 218 15.48 30.82 -3.30
C PRO A 218 15.79 31.79 -4.44
N GLU A 219 16.17 33.03 -4.11
CA GLU A 219 16.51 34.05 -5.11
C GLU A 219 17.53 33.50 -6.13
N GLY A 220 17.19 33.57 -7.43
CA GLY A 220 18.04 33.11 -8.54
C GLY A 220 17.70 31.74 -9.14
N ALA A 221 16.73 31.00 -8.61
CA ALA A 221 16.35 29.67 -9.12
C ALA A 221 15.28 29.66 -10.24
N ASP A 222 14.81 30.83 -10.69
CA ASP A 222 13.84 30.98 -11.78
C ASP A 222 14.33 30.47 -13.16
N GLN A 223 15.60 30.12 -13.29
CA GLN A 223 16.20 29.71 -14.57
C GLN A 223 16.02 28.22 -14.92
N ALA A 224 15.53 27.37 -13.99
CA ALA A 224 15.50 25.91 -14.19
C ALA A 224 14.24 25.38 -14.91
N CYS A 225 13.13 26.12 -14.86
CA CYS A 225 11.92 25.77 -15.61
C CYS A 225 11.87 26.61 -16.88
N GLY A 226 12.38 26.07 -17.98
CA GLY A 226 12.41 26.73 -19.28
C GLY A 226 11.07 27.39 -19.60
N HIS A 227 11.04 28.72 -19.49
CA HIS A 227 10.02 29.54 -20.13
C HIS A 227 10.17 29.29 -21.63
N HIS A 228 9.31 28.46 -22.20
CA HIS A 228 9.16 28.41 -23.65
C HIS A 228 8.59 29.76 -24.06
N PRO A 229 9.35 30.65 -24.72
CA PRO A 229 8.75 31.84 -25.28
C PRO A 229 7.88 31.33 -26.43
N GLY A 230 6.58 31.58 -26.38
CA GLY A 230 5.70 31.36 -27.51
C GLY A 230 6.27 32.10 -28.71
N GLY A 231 6.84 31.34 -29.66
CA GLY A 231 7.35 31.84 -30.91
C GLY A 231 6.22 32.01 -31.92
N GLY A 232 6.18 33.17 -32.57
CA GLY A 232 5.42 33.46 -33.78
C GLY A 232 4.34 34.52 -33.56
N GLY A 233 4.36 35.69 -34.17
CA GLY A 233 5.27 36.24 -35.19
C GLY A 233 4.90 37.71 -35.42
N ARG A 234 5.88 38.51 -35.85
CA ARG A 234 5.70 39.89 -36.32
C ARG A 234 5.07 39.88 -37.72
N ALA A 235 4.25 40.87 -38.04
CA ALA A 235 4.44 41.75 -39.19
C ALA A 235 3.36 42.85 -39.18
N ASP A 236 3.84 44.09 -39.34
CA ASP A 236 3.19 45.32 -39.83
C ASP A 236 2.07 45.98 -39.00
#